data_AF-A0A5N3VEF9-F1
#
_entry.id   AF-A0A5N3VEF9-F1
#
_cell.length_a   1.000
_cell.length_b   1.000
_cell.length_c   1.000
_cell.angle_alpha   90.00
_cell.angle_beta   90.00
_cell.angle_gamma   90.00
#
_symmetry.space_group_name_H-M   'P 1'
#
loop_
_entity.id
_entity.type
_entity.pdbx_description
1 polymer ?
#
loop_
_entity_poly.entity_id
_entity_poly.type
_entity_poly.pdbx_seq_one_letter_code
_entity_poly.pdbx_strand_id
1 'polypeptide(L)'
;MVEINEAERKKEKRIKRNEDNLRDLWDNVKRPNIRIIGVPEEEDKKKGHEKILEEIIAENFPKMGKEIATQVQETQRVPNRINPRQNTPRHILIKLTKIKHEEQILKAAREKQQITHKGIPIRITADLSIETLQARREWQDILKMGIPDHLTCLLRNLYADLFQIRKVVYQGCILSPCLFNLYAEYIIRNAGLDEAQSGIKIAGRNINNLRYTDDTTLMAESEKELKSLLMKVKEESEKVGLKFNIQKTKIMASSPITSW
;
A
#
# COMPACT_ATOMS: atom_id res chain seq x y z
N MET A 1 27.29 20.33 -1.89
CA MET A 1 26.38 19.81 -0.85
C MET A 1 25.58 21.00 -0.34
N VAL A 2 24.26 21.01 -0.53
CA VAL A 2 23.41 22.06 0.03
C VAL A 2 23.15 21.68 1.48
N GLU A 3 23.70 22.43 2.42
CA GLU A 3 23.38 22.32 3.84
C GLU A 3 21.92 22.72 4.03
N ILE A 4 21.02 21.75 4.02
CA ILE A 4 19.63 21.98 4.41
C ILE A 4 19.66 22.35 5.89
N ASN A 5 19.33 23.61 6.17
CA ASN A 5 19.31 24.20 7.51
C ASN A 5 18.48 23.29 8.44
N GLU A 6 18.98 22.99 9.65
CA GLU A 6 18.24 22.14 10.61
C GLU A 6 16.82 22.65 10.88
N ALA A 7 16.60 23.96 10.77
CA ALA A 7 15.29 24.58 10.86
C ALA A 7 14.36 24.13 9.71
N GLU A 8 14.86 24.03 8.49
CA GLU A 8 14.10 23.55 7.32
C GLU A 8 13.76 22.07 7.47
N ARG A 9 14.71 21.23 7.90
CA ARG A 9 14.43 19.80 8.20
C ARG A 9 13.37 19.64 9.28
N LYS A 10 13.39 20.48 10.32
CA LYS A 10 12.37 20.47 11.38
C LYS A 10 11.00 20.92 10.84
N LYS A 11 10.98 21.95 9.98
CA LYS A 11 9.75 22.44 9.34
C LYS A 11 9.13 21.38 8.43
N GLU A 12 9.94 20.74 7.59
CA GLU A 12 9.52 19.68 6.68
C GLU A 12 8.96 18.46 7.43
N LYS A 13 9.64 18.03 8.52
CA LYS A 13 9.11 16.98 9.40
C LYS A 13 7.76 17.34 10.01
N ARG A 14 7.54 18.61 10.39
CA ARG A 14 6.26 19.08 10.94
C ARG A 14 5.18 19.08 9.87
N ILE A 15 5.48 19.55 8.67
CA ILE A 15 4.55 19.53 7.52
C ILE A 15 4.13 18.10 7.22
N LYS A 16 5.09 17.18 7.07
CA LYS A 16 4.81 15.77 6.81
C LYS A 16 3.95 15.12 7.90
N ARG A 17 4.25 15.41 9.17
CA ARG A 17 3.43 14.92 10.30
C ARG A 17 2.00 15.46 10.23
N ASN A 18 1.84 16.73 9.88
CA ASN A 18 0.51 17.34 9.74
C ASN A 18 -0.27 16.74 8.57
N GLU A 19 0.38 16.50 7.43
CA GLU A 19 -0.22 15.80 6.28
C GLU A 19 -0.64 14.37 6.64
N ASP A 20 0.21 13.62 7.34
CA ASP A 20 -0.11 12.27 7.82
C ASP A 20 -1.30 12.29 8.80
N ASN A 21 -1.35 13.28 9.71
CA ASN A 21 -2.48 13.45 10.63
C ASN A 21 -3.77 13.82 9.90
N LEU A 22 -3.70 14.71 8.91
CA LEU A 22 -4.86 15.09 8.09
C LEU A 22 -5.40 13.91 7.31
N ARG A 23 -4.52 13.07 6.75
CA ARG A 23 -4.90 11.81 6.09
C ARG A 23 -5.62 10.87 7.07
N ASP A 24 -5.04 10.63 8.24
CA ASP A 24 -5.64 9.75 9.26
C ASP A 24 -7.02 10.28 9.71
N LEU A 25 -7.17 11.59 9.89
CA LEU A 25 -8.46 12.21 10.23
C LEU A 25 -9.48 12.05 9.11
N TRP A 26 -9.08 12.29 7.85
CA TRP A 26 -9.97 12.09 6.70
C TRP A 26 -10.41 10.64 6.54
N ASP A 27 -9.49 9.69 6.67
CA ASP A 27 -9.82 8.26 6.59
C ASP A 27 -10.71 7.82 7.76
N ASN A 28 -10.55 8.41 8.95
CA ASN A 28 -11.46 8.16 10.07
C ASN A 28 -12.87 8.69 9.81
N VAL A 29 -13.01 9.87 9.19
CA VAL A 29 -14.32 10.43 8.81
C VAL A 29 -14.98 9.61 7.71
N LYS A 30 -14.19 9.04 6.80
CA LYS A 30 -14.67 8.19 5.69
C LYS A 30 -14.86 6.73 6.07
N ARG A 31 -14.37 6.29 7.22
CA ARG A 31 -14.45 4.90 7.68
C ARG A 31 -15.85 4.27 7.64
N PRO A 32 -16.96 4.97 7.97
CA PRO A 32 -18.30 4.39 7.84
C PRO A 32 -18.83 4.40 6.39
N ASN A 33 -18.08 4.91 5.42
CA ASN A 33 -18.53 5.09 4.05
C ASN A 33 -18.17 3.89 3.17
N ILE A 34 -19.18 3.42 2.44
CA ILE A 34 -19.02 2.44 1.37
C ILE A 34 -19.20 3.14 0.02
N ARG A 35 -18.37 2.75 -0.94
CA ARG A 35 -18.46 3.16 -2.33
C ARG A 35 -18.93 1.99 -3.20
N ILE A 36 -20.05 2.19 -3.90
CA ILE A 36 -20.60 1.26 -4.89
C ILE A 36 -20.34 1.78 -6.30
N ILE A 37 -19.80 0.92 -7.15
CA ILE A 37 -19.39 1.22 -8.52
C ILE A 37 -20.18 0.33 -9.48
N GLY A 38 -20.71 0.92 -10.56
CA GLY A 38 -21.39 0.19 -11.63
C GLY A 38 -22.93 0.19 -11.56
N VAL A 39 -23.53 0.92 -10.62
CA VAL A 39 -25.00 1.06 -10.54
C VAL A 39 -25.49 2.07 -11.59
N PRO A 40 -26.43 1.71 -12.49
CA PRO A 40 -26.98 2.64 -13.49
C PRO A 40 -27.64 3.89 -12.87
N GLU A 41 -27.60 5.03 -13.56
CA GLU A 41 -28.20 6.29 -13.06
C GLU A 41 -29.74 6.30 -13.11
N GLU A 42 -30.35 5.44 -13.93
CA GLU A 42 -31.81 5.36 -14.05
C GLU A 42 -32.49 4.82 -12.79
N GLU A 43 -31.77 4.04 -11.99
CA GLU A 43 -32.31 3.43 -10.78
C GLU A 43 -32.54 4.48 -9.67
N ASP A 44 -31.73 5.55 -9.64
CA ASP A 44 -31.82 6.62 -8.64
C ASP A 44 -33.16 7.38 -8.71
N LYS A 45 -33.71 7.50 -9.93
CA LYS A 45 -35.01 8.17 -10.15
C LYS A 45 -36.19 7.32 -9.72
N LYS A 46 -36.02 5.99 -9.72
CA LYS A 46 -37.08 5.02 -9.42
C LYS A 46 -37.09 4.63 -7.94
N LYS A 47 -35.91 4.55 -7.32
CA LYS A 47 -35.71 4.11 -5.94
C LYS A 47 -34.61 4.94 -5.27
N GLY A 48 -34.83 5.34 -4.02
CA GLY A 48 -33.76 5.96 -3.22
C GLY A 48 -32.57 5.01 -3.06
N HIS A 49 -31.36 5.55 -2.92
CA HIS A 49 -30.14 4.75 -2.82
C HIS A 49 -30.15 3.74 -1.65
N GLU A 50 -30.95 4.00 -0.60
CA GLU A 50 -31.18 3.08 0.51
C GLU A 50 -31.74 1.75 -0.01
N LYS A 51 -32.83 1.79 -0.79
CA LYS A 51 -33.46 0.59 -1.37
C LYS A 51 -32.52 -0.17 -2.30
N ILE A 52 -31.66 0.55 -3.03
CA ILE A 52 -30.63 -0.07 -3.88
C ILE A 52 -29.69 -0.91 -3.00
N LEU A 53 -29.26 -0.39 -1.86
CA LEU A 53 -28.44 -1.15 -0.92
C LEU A 53 -29.19 -2.35 -0.33
N GLU A 54 -30.48 -2.19 0.03
CA GLU A 54 -31.31 -3.30 0.52
C GLU A 54 -31.37 -4.45 -0.49
N GLU A 55 -31.57 -4.11 -1.77
CA GLU A 55 -31.63 -5.08 -2.88
C GLU A 55 -30.27 -5.77 -3.07
N ILE A 56 -29.17 -5.02 -3.04
CA ILE A 56 -27.82 -5.58 -3.15
C ILE A 56 -27.54 -6.55 -1.99
N ILE A 57 -27.90 -6.18 -0.76
CA ILE A 57 -27.69 -7.04 0.41
C ILE A 57 -28.57 -8.29 0.32
N ALA A 58 -29.84 -8.16 -0.05
CA ALA A 58 -30.74 -9.30 -0.20
C ALA A 58 -30.30 -10.27 -1.31
N GLU A 59 -29.83 -9.75 -2.45
CA GLU A 59 -29.35 -10.54 -3.58
C GLU A 59 -28.00 -11.22 -3.26
N ASN A 60 -27.11 -10.54 -2.53
CA ASN A 60 -25.73 -11.00 -2.38
C ASN A 60 -25.36 -11.59 -1.03
N PHE A 61 -25.97 -11.11 0.04
CA PHE A 61 -25.60 -11.41 1.42
C PHE A 61 -26.84 -11.87 2.21
N PRO A 62 -27.50 -12.98 1.84
CA PRO A 62 -28.75 -13.42 2.48
C PRO A 62 -28.60 -13.75 3.97
N LYS A 63 -27.37 -13.99 4.44
CA LYS A 63 -27.05 -14.20 5.87
C LYS A 63 -27.03 -12.91 6.70
N MET A 64 -26.89 -11.76 6.05
CA MET A 64 -26.96 -10.46 6.72
C MET A 64 -28.42 -10.03 6.76
N GLY A 65 -29.04 -10.13 7.94
CA GLY A 65 -30.44 -9.74 8.12
C GLY A 65 -30.72 -8.30 7.68
N LYS A 66 -32.01 -7.98 7.47
CA LYS A 66 -32.48 -6.67 6.98
C LYS A 66 -32.07 -5.47 7.85
N GLU A 67 -31.61 -5.69 9.07
CA GLU A 67 -31.19 -4.66 10.04
C GLU A 67 -30.05 -3.75 9.57
N ILE A 68 -29.18 -4.23 8.68
CA ILE A 68 -28.04 -3.43 8.18
C ILE A 68 -28.51 -2.34 7.21
N ALA A 69 -29.57 -2.64 6.46
CA ALA A 69 -29.99 -1.81 5.34
C ALA A 69 -30.83 -0.59 5.80
N THR A 70 -31.43 -0.65 6.99
CA THR A 70 -32.19 0.44 7.63
C THR A 70 -31.30 1.46 8.38
N GLN A 71 -29.97 1.28 8.34
CA GLN A 71 -29.00 2.03 9.14
C GLN A 71 -28.09 2.94 8.29
N VAL A 72 -28.65 3.53 7.24
CA VAL A 72 -27.99 4.49 6.38
C VAL A 72 -28.19 5.91 6.92
N GLN A 73 -27.10 6.69 7.03
CA GLN A 73 -27.15 8.09 7.44
C GLN A 73 -27.33 9.02 6.25
N GLU A 74 -26.51 8.82 5.22
CA GLU A 74 -26.44 9.70 4.06
C GLU A 74 -26.11 8.87 2.82
N THR A 75 -26.69 9.27 1.69
CA THR A 75 -26.39 8.68 0.38
C THR A 75 -26.25 9.76 -0.67
N GLN A 76 -25.24 9.63 -1.53
CA GLN A 76 -25.03 10.58 -2.64
C GLN A 76 -24.30 9.94 -3.81
N ARG A 77 -24.56 10.45 -5.01
CA ARG A 77 -23.74 10.16 -6.19
C ARG A 77 -22.54 11.09 -6.21
N VAL A 78 -21.34 10.53 -6.37
CA VAL A 78 -20.09 11.29 -6.42
C VAL A 78 -19.45 11.12 -7.80
N PRO A 79 -19.16 12.22 -8.53
CA PRO A 79 -19.41 13.64 -8.20
C PRO A 79 -20.89 14.06 -8.29
N ASN A 80 -21.30 15.12 -7.57
CA ASN A 80 -22.69 15.61 -7.60
C ASN A 80 -23.14 16.12 -8.99
N ARG A 81 -22.20 16.66 -9.78
CA ARG A 81 -22.46 17.13 -11.14
C ARG A 81 -22.25 16.00 -12.15
N ILE A 82 -23.22 15.83 -13.04
CA ILE A 82 -23.11 14.90 -14.16
C ILE A 82 -22.15 15.49 -15.20
N ASN A 83 -21.15 14.70 -15.60
CA ASN A 83 -20.28 15.06 -16.71
C ASN A 83 -20.79 14.37 -17.99
N PRO A 84 -21.34 15.10 -18.97
CA PRO A 84 -21.92 14.51 -20.17
C PRO A 84 -20.90 13.79 -21.07
N ARG A 85 -19.59 13.96 -20.82
CA ARG A 85 -18.52 13.27 -21.55
C ARG A 85 -18.19 11.88 -21.00
N GLN A 86 -18.70 11.51 -19.82
CA GLN A 86 -18.44 10.22 -19.21
C GLN A 86 -19.64 9.29 -19.40
N ASN A 87 -19.42 8.17 -20.09
CA ASN A 87 -20.44 7.13 -20.28
C ASN A 87 -20.51 6.13 -19.11
N THR A 88 -19.58 6.23 -18.14
CA THR A 88 -19.58 5.37 -16.95
C THR A 88 -20.51 5.94 -15.89
N PRO A 89 -21.35 5.10 -15.24
CA PRO A 89 -22.18 5.56 -14.13
C PRO A 89 -21.34 6.13 -13.00
N ARG A 90 -21.83 7.21 -12.37
CA ARG A 90 -21.17 7.79 -11.18
C ARG A 90 -21.19 6.82 -10.02
N HIS A 91 -20.24 6.97 -9.10
CA HIS A 91 -20.22 6.11 -7.92
C HIS A 91 -21.29 6.54 -6.91
N ILE A 92 -21.85 5.58 -6.17
CA ILE A 92 -22.70 5.85 -5.02
C ILE A 92 -21.82 5.80 -3.77
N LEU A 93 -21.87 6.84 -2.96
CA LEU A 93 -21.30 6.86 -1.62
C LEU A 93 -22.44 6.70 -0.61
N ILE A 94 -22.31 5.71 0.28
CA ILE A 94 -23.27 5.44 1.34
C ILE A 94 -22.54 5.53 2.67
N LYS A 95 -23.01 6.40 3.56
CA LYS A 95 -22.51 6.51 4.93
C LYS A 95 -23.37 5.69 5.88
N LEU A 96 -22.77 4.71 6.54
CA LEU A 96 -23.46 3.86 7.51
C LEU A 96 -23.41 4.48 8.92
N THR A 97 -24.41 4.17 9.74
CA THR A 97 -24.44 4.62 11.15
C THR A 97 -23.34 3.96 12.00
N LYS A 98 -23.00 2.69 11.71
CA LYS A 98 -21.99 1.93 12.45
C LYS A 98 -20.89 1.43 11.53
N ILE A 99 -19.66 1.65 11.96
CA ILE A 99 -18.45 1.13 11.29
C ILE A 99 -18.46 -0.40 11.20
N LYS A 100 -19.03 -1.11 12.19
CA LYS A 100 -19.11 -2.58 12.17
C LYS A 100 -19.87 -3.12 10.94
N HIS A 101 -20.89 -2.40 10.48
CA HIS A 101 -21.65 -2.81 9.30
C HIS A 101 -20.85 -2.61 8.02
N GLU A 102 -20.02 -1.57 7.96
CA GLU A 102 -19.10 -1.35 6.84
C GLU A 102 -18.11 -2.51 6.71
N GLU A 103 -17.46 -2.88 7.81
CA GLU A 103 -16.46 -3.94 7.84
C GLU A 103 -17.08 -5.30 7.46
N GLN A 104 -18.29 -5.57 7.94
CA GLN A 104 -19.05 -6.77 7.59
C GLN A 104 -19.37 -6.84 6.10
N ILE A 105 -19.95 -5.79 5.52
CA ILE A 105 -20.31 -5.75 4.09
C ILE A 105 -19.07 -5.91 3.23
N LEU A 106 -17.97 -5.21 3.54
CA LEU A 106 -16.75 -5.34 2.77
C LEU A 106 -16.11 -6.72 2.89
N LYS A 107 -16.19 -7.37 4.05
CA LYS A 107 -15.69 -8.73 4.22
C LYS A 107 -16.49 -9.72 3.37
N ALA A 108 -17.81 -9.68 3.45
CA ALA A 108 -18.66 -10.56 2.65
C ALA A 108 -18.53 -10.29 1.14
N ALA A 109 -18.38 -9.02 0.74
CA ALA A 109 -18.10 -8.62 -0.64
C ALA A 109 -16.80 -9.26 -1.18
N ARG A 110 -15.74 -9.31 -0.36
CA ARG A 110 -14.47 -9.94 -0.73
C ARG A 110 -14.59 -11.47 -0.82
N GLU A 111 -15.30 -12.09 0.11
CA GLU A 111 -15.53 -13.54 0.13
C GLU A 111 -16.31 -14.01 -1.11
N LYS A 112 -17.33 -13.24 -1.51
CA LYS A 112 -18.17 -13.58 -2.67
C LYS A 112 -17.46 -13.37 -4.02
N GLN A 113 -16.48 -12.46 -4.08
CA GLN A 113 -15.72 -12.03 -5.27
C GLN A 113 -16.54 -11.40 -6.43
N GLN A 114 -17.74 -11.91 -6.72
CA GLN A 114 -18.65 -11.40 -7.73
C GLN A 114 -19.96 -10.94 -7.09
N ILE A 115 -20.25 -9.65 -7.23
CA ILE A 115 -21.44 -9.01 -6.65
C ILE A 115 -22.27 -8.51 -7.82
N THR A 116 -23.55 -8.82 -7.81
CA THR A 116 -24.49 -8.42 -8.86
C THR A 116 -25.60 -7.56 -8.29
N HIS A 117 -26.14 -6.67 -9.11
CA HIS A 117 -27.38 -5.97 -8.82
C HIS A 117 -28.27 -6.09 -10.04
N LYS A 118 -29.39 -6.81 -9.94
CA LYS A 118 -30.29 -7.11 -11.07
C LYS A 118 -29.55 -7.74 -12.26
N GLY A 119 -28.60 -8.63 -11.98
CA GLY A 119 -27.76 -9.28 -12.99
C GLY A 119 -26.61 -8.42 -13.55
N ILE A 120 -26.49 -7.14 -13.17
CA ILE A 120 -25.36 -6.29 -13.56
C ILE A 120 -24.21 -6.47 -12.54
N PRO A 121 -22.98 -6.77 -12.97
CA PRO A 121 -21.85 -6.87 -12.06
C PRO A 121 -21.50 -5.50 -11.48
N ILE A 122 -21.45 -5.42 -10.16
CA ILE A 122 -21.11 -4.22 -9.40
C ILE A 122 -19.89 -4.47 -8.51
N ARG A 123 -19.25 -3.39 -8.05
CA ARG A 123 -18.13 -3.47 -7.12
C ARG A 123 -18.42 -2.63 -5.88
N ILE A 124 -18.19 -3.24 -4.73
CA ILE A 124 -18.28 -2.56 -3.42
C ILE A 124 -16.86 -2.38 -2.89
N THR A 125 -16.53 -1.15 -2.53
CA THR A 125 -15.18 -0.75 -2.08
C THR A 125 -15.27 0.21 -0.90
N ALA A 126 -14.23 0.27 -0.06
CA ALA A 126 -14.10 1.28 0.98
C ALA A 126 -13.88 2.66 0.36
N ASP A 127 -14.45 3.73 0.94
CA ASP A 127 -14.10 5.09 0.57
C ASP A 127 -12.84 5.53 1.34
N LEU A 128 -11.73 5.65 0.61
CA LEU A 128 -10.43 5.99 1.19
C LEU A 128 -9.96 7.34 0.63
N SER A 129 -9.08 8.02 1.37
CA SER A 129 -8.32 9.15 0.85
C SER A 129 -7.51 8.76 -0.40
N ILE A 130 -7.21 9.75 -1.24
CA ILE A 130 -6.47 9.54 -2.49
C ILE A 130 -5.06 9.04 -2.17
N GLU A 131 -4.48 9.59 -1.11
CA GLU A 131 -3.17 9.24 -0.58
C GLU A 131 -3.13 7.77 -0.12
N THR A 132 -4.15 7.30 0.60
CA THR A 132 -4.25 5.89 1.01
C THR A 132 -4.51 4.97 -0.17
N LEU A 133 -5.29 5.39 -1.17
CA LEU A 133 -5.47 4.64 -2.42
C LEU A 133 -4.16 4.53 -3.20
N GLN A 134 -3.38 5.60 -3.27
CA GLN A 134 -2.08 5.62 -3.94
C GLN A 134 -1.08 4.72 -3.21
N ALA A 135 -0.98 4.82 -1.89
CA ALA A 135 -0.15 3.92 -1.08
C ALA A 135 -0.54 2.45 -1.28
N ARG A 136 -1.84 2.14 -1.39
CA ARG A 136 -2.31 0.77 -1.69
C ARG A 136 -1.92 0.30 -3.09
N ARG A 137 -1.92 1.18 -4.09
CA ARG A 137 -1.47 0.83 -5.45
C ARG A 137 0.02 0.56 -5.46
N GLU A 138 0.82 1.42 -4.82
CA GLU A 138 2.26 1.21 -4.65
C GLU A 138 2.55 -0.15 -3.99
N TRP A 139 1.79 -0.51 -2.95
CA TRP A 139 1.85 -1.84 -2.34
C TRP A 139 1.49 -2.97 -3.31
N GLN A 140 0.45 -2.81 -4.12
CA GLN A 140 0.08 -3.82 -5.13
C GLN A 140 1.13 -3.96 -6.23
N ASP A 141 1.81 -2.88 -6.59
CA ASP A 141 2.86 -2.90 -7.59
C ASP A 141 4.12 -3.59 -7.03
N ILE A 142 4.49 -3.34 -5.77
CA ILE A 142 5.50 -4.12 -5.04
C ILE A 142 5.12 -5.61 -5.04
N LEU A 143 3.85 -5.94 -4.79
CA LEU A 143 3.38 -7.32 -4.80
C LEU A 143 3.50 -8.01 -6.18
N LYS A 144 3.46 -7.25 -7.27
CA LYS A 144 3.53 -7.77 -8.65
C LYS A 144 4.96 -7.91 -9.19
N MET A 145 5.97 -7.31 -8.56
CA MET A 145 7.38 -7.32 -9.04
C MET A 145 8.12 -8.67 -8.88
N GLY A 146 7.39 -9.78 -8.93
CA GLY A 146 7.97 -11.12 -8.90
C GLY A 146 8.27 -11.65 -7.50
N ILE A 147 7.42 -11.30 -6.52
CA ILE A 147 7.39 -11.99 -5.23
C ILE A 147 6.90 -13.43 -5.48
N PRO A 148 7.61 -14.45 -4.98
CA PRO A 148 7.13 -15.83 -5.01
C PRO A 148 5.68 -15.95 -4.51
N ASP A 149 4.83 -16.66 -5.25
CA ASP A 149 3.38 -16.76 -4.98
C ASP A 149 3.08 -17.19 -3.55
N HIS A 150 3.95 -17.99 -2.92
CA HIS A 150 3.81 -18.40 -1.52
C HIS A 150 3.87 -17.21 -0.55
N LEU A 151 4.76 -16.21 -0.78
CA LEU A 151 4.83 -15.00 0.04
C LEU A 151 3.66 -14.05 -0.26
N THR A 152 3.25 -13.93 -1.51
CA THR A 152 2.06 -13.15 -1.90
C THR A 152 0.78 -13.73 -1.28
N CYS A 153 0.66 -15.06 -1.25
CA CYS A 153 -0.46 -15.77 -0.64
C CYS A 153 -0.45 -15.62 0.90
N LEU A 154 0.73 -15.76 1.52
CA LEU A 154 0.90 -15.57 2.97
C LEU A 154 0.56 -14.14 3.38
N LEU A 155 1.07 -13.14 2.65
CA LEU A 155 0.74 -11.73 2.87
C LEU A 155 -0.75 -11.48 2.64
N ARG A 156 -1.36 -11.95 1.54
CA ARG A 156 -2.78 -11.72 1.24
C ARG A 156 -3.70 -12.34 2.30
N ASN A 157 -3.41 -13.56 2.78
CA ASN A 157 -4.22 -14.22 3.80
C ASN A 157 -4.06 -13.58 5.19
N LEU A 158 -2.90 -13.00 5.50
CA LEU A 158 -2.63 -12.35 6.80
C LEU A 158 -2.99 -10.85 6.83
N TYR A 159 -2.91 -10.14 5.71
CA TYR A 159 -3.23 -8.71 5.60
C TYR A 159 -4.67 -8.38 5.19
N ALA A 160 -5.47 -9.36 4.78
CA ALA A 160 -6.87 -9.11 4.40
C ALA A 160 -7.75 -8.62 5.57
N ASP A 161 -7.38 -8.98 6.81
CA ASP A 161 -8.21 -8.76 8.01
C ASP A 161 -7.60 -7.80 9.05
N LEU A 162 -6.34 -7.35 8.91
CA LEU A 162 -5.68 -6.59 9.97
C LEU A 162 -4.85 -5.40 9.47
N PHE A 163 -5.22 -4.22 10.00
CA PHE A 163 -4.47 -2.96 10.11
C PHE A 163 -4.66 -1.84 9.08
N GLN A 164 -4.92 -0.63 9.63
CA GLN A 164 -4.60 0.66 9.04
C GLN A 164 -3.12 0.65 8.66
N ILE A 165 -2.80 0.90 7.38
CA ILE A 165 -1.43 0.99 6.86
C ILE A 165 -0.76 2.21 7.50
N ARG A 166 -0.16 2.05 8.68
CA ARG A 166 0.81 3.00 9.22
C ARG A 166 2.18 2.61 8.68
N LYS A 167 3.01 3.61 8.33
CA LYS A 167 4.38 3.46 7.80
C LYS A 167 5.39 2.93 8.83
N VAL A 168 4.97 2.06 9.75
CA VAL A 168 5.79 1.53 10.84
C VAL A 168 5.49 0.05 11.02
N VAL A 169 6.57 -0.73 11.06
CA VAL A 169 6.55 -2.16 11.34
C VAL A 169 6.54 -2.36 12.86
N TYR A 170 5.50 -2.97 13.44
CA TYR A 170 5.41 -3.17 14.89
C TYR A 170 6.45 -4.19 15.38
N GLN A 171 7.33 -3.79 16.30
CA GLN A 171 8.33 -4.67 16.91
C GLN A 171 7.60 -5.75 17.73
N GLY A 172 7.84 -7.03 17.41
CA GLY A 172 7.13 -8.17 18.01
C GLY A 172 5.99 -8.76 17.19
N CYS A 173 5.60 -8.16 16.05
CA CYS A 173 4.72 -8.82 15.10
C CYS A 173 5.50 -9.88 14.29
N ILE A 174 4.95 -11.09 14.18
CA ILE A 174 5.55 -12.22 13.44
C ILE A 174 5.79 -11.88 11.96
N LEU A 175 5.04 -10.92 11.41
CA LEU A 175 5.11 -10.52 10.00
C LEU A 175 6.12 -9.43 9.72
N SER A 176 6.57 -8.73 10.76
CA SER A 176 7.53 -7.64 10.67
C SER A 176 8.81 -8.00 9.90
N PRO A 177 9.43 -9.17 10.14
CA PRO A 177 10.58 -9.62 9.36
C PRO A 177 10.25 -9.88 7.89
N CYS A 178 9.09 -10.48 7.59
CA CYS A 178 8.69 -10.80 6.21
C CYS A 178 8.50 -9.54 5.36
N LEU A 179 7.90 -8.49 5.93
CA LEU A 179 7.69 -7.21 5.25
C LEU A 179 8.99 -6.46 5.04
N PHE A 180 9.87 -6.46 6.04
CA PHE A 180 11.18 -5.85 5.92
C PHE A 180 12.00 -6.52 4.81
N ASN A 181 12.04 -7.85 4.79
CA ASN A 181 12.71 -8.61 3.74
C ASN A 181 12.14 -8.32 2.35
N LEU A 182 10.82 -8.14 2.24
CA LEU A 182 10.18 -7.76 0.98
C LEU A 182 10.66 -6.39 0.49
N TYR A 183 10.68 -5.38 1.36
CA TYR A 183 11.18 -4.05 1.01
C TYR A 183 12.67 -4.08 0.66
N ALA A 184 13.48 -4.84 1.40
CA ALA A 184 14.89 -5.01 1.10
C ALA A 184 15.10 -5.62 -0.30
N GLU A 185 14.31 -6.64 -0.67
CA GLU A 185 14.37 -7.24 -2.01
C GLU A 185 13.94 -6.26 -3.11
N TYR A 186 12.84 -5.51 -2.90
CA TYR A 186 12.39 -4.46 -3.81
C TYR A 186 13.47 -3.41 -4.08
N ILE A 187 14.13 -2.92 -3.03
CA ILE A 187 15.18 -1.90 -3.14
C ILE A 187 16.37 -2.42 -3.95
N ILE A 188 16.83 -3.65 -3.67
CA ILE A 188 18.02 -4.21 -4.33
C ILE A 188 17.76 -4.46 -5.81
N ARG A 189 16.57 -4.97 -6.16
CA ARG A 189 16.16 -5.17 -7.57
C ARG A 189 16.05 -3.85 -8.33
N ASN A 190 15.38 -2.86 -7.76
CA ASN A 190 15.20 -1.56 -8.44
C ASN A 190 16.48 -0.74 -8.50
N ALA A 191 17.40 -0.93 -7.56
CA ALA A 191 18.73 -0.33 -7.63
C ALA A 191 19.61 -0.98 -8.72
N GLY A 192 19.13 -2.05 -9.36
CA GLY A 192 19.80 -2.71 -10.48
C GLY A 192 21.12 -3.35 -10.06
N LEU A 193 21.21 -3.85 -8.82
CA LEU A 193 22.44 -4.49 -8.35
C LEU A 193 22.70 -5.80 -9.08
N ASP A 194 21.67 -6.58 -9.39
CA ASP A 194 21.85 -7.86 -10.09
C ASP A 194 22.43 -7.69 -11.51
N GLU A 195 22.19 -6.54 -12.14
CA GLU A 195 22.70 -6.18 -13.46
C GLU A 195 24.00 -5.36 -13.41
N ALA A 196 24.44 -4.97 -12.21
CA ALA A 196 25.63 -4.14 -12.06
C ALA A 196 26.90 -4.94 -12.34
N GLN A 197 27.78 -4.40 -13.19
CA GLN A 197 29.15 -4.92 -13.35
C GLN A 197 30.06 -4.63 -12.15
N SER A 198 29.62 -3.75 -11.25
CA SER A 198 30.31 -3.38 -10.01
C SER A 198 30.08 -4.44 -8.93
N GLY A 199 31.14 -4.91 -8.28
CA GLY A 199 31.11 -5.98 -7.29
C GLY A 199 32.45 -6.72 -7.20
N ILE A 200 32.50 -7.84 -6.48
CA ILE A 200 33.67 -8.72 -6.43
C ILE A 200 33.42 -9.92 -7.33
N LYS A 201 34.35 -10.18 -8.27
CA LYS A 201 34.28 -11.36 -9.14
C LYS A 201 34.71 -12.63 -8.40
N ILE A 202 33.78 -13.56 -8.24
CA ILE A 202 34.02 -14.88 -7.64
C ILE A 202 33.49 -15.94 -8.61
N ALA A 203 34.36 -16.87 -9.04
CA ALA A 203 34.01 -17.97 -9.95
C ALA A 203 33.25 -17.52 -11.23
N GLY A 204 33.65 -16.39 -11.80
CA GLY A 204 33.04 -15.82 -13.01
C GLY A 204 31.70 -15.11 -12.80
N ARG A 205 31.22 -15.00 -11.55
CA ARG A 205 30.03 -14.24 -11.17
C ARG A 205 30.42 -13.00 -10.39
N ASN A 206 29.65 -11.94 -10.54
CA ASN A 206 29.85 -10.72 -9.78
C ASN A 206 28.99 -10.74 -8.52
N ILE A 207 29.60 -10.57 -7.35
CA ILE A 207 28.92 -10.54 -6.06
C ILE A 207 29.09 -9.15 -5.46
N ASN A 208 27.99 -8.40 -5.33
CA ASN A 208 28.01 -7.01 -4.86
C ASN A 208 27.25 -6.78 -3.55
N ASN A 209 26.45 -7.74 -3.11
CA ASN A 209 25.70 -7.64 -1.86
C ASN A 209 25.65 -8.97 -1.12
N LEU A 210 25.76 -8.90 0.20
CA LEU A 210 25.46 -10.00 1.14
C LEU A 210 24.43 -9.49 2.14
N ARG A 211 23.35 -10.23 2.33
CA ARG A 211 22.19 -9.81 3.14
C ARG A 211 21.91 -10.85 4.21
N TYR A 212 21.86 -10.40 5.46
CA TYR A 212 21.45 -11.21 6.60
C TYR A 212 20.56 -10.36 7.50
N THR A 213 19.30 -10.78 7.65
CA THR A 213 18.28 -10.01 8.40
C THR A 213 18.22 -8.54 7.96
N ASP A 214 18.44 -7.61 8.88
CA ASP A 214 18.53 -6.17 8.70
C ASP A 214 19.90 -5.67 8.23
N ASP A 215 20.93 -6.51 8.27
CA ASP A 215 22.28 -6.18 7.85
C ASP A 215 22.48 -6.47 6.35
N THR A 216 22.88 -5.43 5.61
CA THR A 216 23.27 -5.52 4.21
C THR A 216 24.71 -5.03 4.04
N THR A 217 25.56 -5.91 3.53
CA THR A 217 26.95 -5.59 3.18
C THR A 217 27.05 -5.39 1.68
N LEU A 218 27.50 -4.21 1.25
CA LEU A 218 27.83 -3.92 -0.14
C LEU A 218 29.33 -4.12 -0.38
N MET A 219 29.69 -4.70 -1.51
CA MET A 219 31.05 -5.05 -1.86
C MET A 219 31.36 -4.58 -3.28
N ALA A 220 32.56 -4.07 -3.52
CA ALA A 220 33.06 -3.67 -4.83
C ALA A 220 34.60 -3.69 -4.85
N GLU A 221 35.19 -3.79 -6.04
CA GLU A 221 36.64 -3.78 -6.24
C GLU A 221 37.27 -2.38 -6.01
N SER A 222 36.49 -1.31 -6.13
CA SER A 222 36.98 0.06 -5.93
C SER A 222 36.04 0.92 -5.08
N GLU A 223 36.60 1.94 -4.41
CA GLU A 223 35.83 2.92 -3.64
C GLU A 223 34.80 3.65 -4.52
N LYS A 224 35.15 3.93 -5.79
CA LYS A 224 34.26 4.60 -6.75
C LYS A 224 33.03 3.76 -7.06
N GLU A 225 33.23 2.46 -7.27
CA GLU A 225 32.12 1.51 -7.49
C GLU A 225 31.27 1.34 -6.24
N LEU A 226 31.90 1.21 -5.06
CA LEU A 226 31.17 1.10 -3.80
C LEU A 226 30.29 2.33 -3.55
N LYS A 227 30.82 3.54 -3.82
CA LYS A 227 30.04 4.78 -3.76
C LYS A 227 28.87 4.78 -4.73
N SER A 228 29.05 4.29 -5.95
CA SER A 228 27.97 4.20 -6.94
C SER A 228 26.86 3.26 -6.47
N LEU A 229 27.21 2.06 -5.99
CA LEU A 229 26.26 1.10 -5.45
C LEU A 229 25.50 1.68 -4.25
N LEU A 230 26.21 2.31 -3.32
CA LEU A 230 25.61 2.93 -2.14
C LEU A 230 24.61 4.04 -2.52
N MET A 231 24.94 4.87 -3.51
CA MET A 231 24.04 5.93 -3.99
C MET A 231 22.76 5.37 -4.61
N LYS A 232 22.85 4.32 -5.44
CA LYS A 232 21.68 3.65 -6.03
C LYS A 232 20.76 3.07 -4.97
N VAL A 233 21.32 2.31 -4.02
CA VAL A 233 20.53 1.72 -2.92
C VAL A 233 19.91 2.80 -2.05
N LYS A 234 20.64 3.90 -1.80
CA LYS A 234 20.13 5.04 -1.04
C LYS A 234 18.91 5.67 -1.70
N GLU A 235 19.00 5.95 -2.99
CA GLU A 235 17.91 6.56 -3.76
C GLU A 235 16.64 5.69 -3.71
N GLU A 236 16.78 4.38 -3.96
CA GLU A 236 15.64 3.45 -3.89
C GLU A 236 15.09 3.27 -2.47
N SER A 237 15.96 3.26 -1.46
CA SER A 237 15.54 3.17 -0.05
C SER A 237 14.72 4.39 0.38
N GLU A 238 15.12 5.59 -0.05
CA GLU A 238 14.43 6.83 0.29
C GLU A 238 13.01 6.89 -0.33
N LYS A 239 12.82 6.32 -1.53
CA LYS A 239 11.50 6.20 -2.18
C LYS A 239 10.50 5.40 -1.34
N VAL A 240 10.96 4.33 -0.69
CA VAL A 240 10.12 3.51 0.21
C VAL A 240 10.16 3.97 1.66
N GLY A 241 10.80 5.10 1.95
CA GLY A 241 10.84 5.72 3.27
C GLY A 241 11.81 5.08 4.26
N LEU A 242 12.70 4.20 3.80
CA LEU A 242 13.79 3.64 4.60
C LEU A 242 15.02 4.57 4.55
N LYS A 243 15.83 4.54 5.61
CA LYS A 243 17.04 5.37 5.73
C LYS A 243 18.18 4.56 6.29
N PHE A 244 19.37 4.79 5.76
CA PHE A 244 20.59 4.23 6.31
C PHE A 244 20.86 4.78 7.71
N ASN A 245 21.24 3.88 8.62
CA ASN A 245 21.76 4.26 9.91
C ASN A 245 23.27 4.55 9.80
N ILE A 246 23.59 5.81 9.50
CA ILE A 246 24.97 6.27 9.29
C ILE A 246 25.88 5.95 10.49
N GLN A 247 25.35 5.94 11.72
CA GLN A 247 26.13 5.62 12.91
C GLN A 247 26.52 4.14 12.98
N LYS A 248 25.71 3.26 12.40
CA LYS A 248 25.97 1.81 12.36
C LYS A 248 26.69 1.38 11.08
N THR A 249 26.56 2.12 9.99
CA THR A 249 27.24 1.81 8.73
C THR A 249 28.74 2.05 8.84
N LYS A 250 29.53 1.03 8.54
CA LYS A 250 31.00 1.09 8.51
C LYS A 250 31.51 0.79 7.11
N ILE A 251 32.54 1.51 6.68
CA ILE A 251 33.30 1.21 5.46
C ILE A 251 34.55 0.47 5.87
N MET A 252 34.82 -0.66 5.21
CA MET A 252 36.00 -1.47 5.44
C MET A 252 36.73 -1.64 4.12
N ALA A 253 38.06 -1.65 4.17
CA ALA A 253 38.93 -1.93 3.03
C ALA A 253 39.89 -3.04 3.41
N SER A 254 40.05 -4.04 2.53
CA SER A 254 41.06 -5.08 2.69
C SER A 254 42.34 -4.66 1.96
N SER A 255 43.46 -4.60 2.66
CA SER A 255 44.77 -4.53 2.02
C SER A 255 45.11 -5.89 1.41
N PRO A 256 45.94 -5.95 0.34
CA PRO A 256 46.50 -7.21 -0.12
C PRO A 256 47.20 -7.90 1.04
N ILE A 257 46.89 -9.18 1.28
CA ILE A 257 47.70 -10.01 2.17
C ILE A 257 49.02 -10.21 1.43
N THR A 258 50.08 -9.51 1.85
CA THR A 258 51.45 -9.87 1.46
C THR A 258 51.65 -11.31 1.94
N SER A 259 51.85 -12.23 0.99
CA SER A 259 51.87 -13.67 1.20
C SER A 259 52.85 -14.11 2.27
N TRP A 260 52.53 -15.24 2.91
CA TRP A 260 53.34 -15.95 3.90
C TRP A 260 54.65 -16.46 3.30
#